data_AF-A0A6J1QI98-F1
#
_entry.id   AF-A0A6J1QI98-F1
#
_cell.length_a   1.000
_cell.length_b   1.000
_cell.length_c   1.000
_cell.angle_alpha   90.00
_cell.angle_beta   90.00
_cell.angle_gamma   90.00
#
_symmetry.space_group_name_H-M   'P 1'
#
loop_
_entity.id
_entity.type
_entity.pdbx_description
1 polymer ?
#
loop_
_entity_poly.entity_id
_entity_poly.type
_entity_poly.pdbx_seq_one_letter_code
_entity_poly.pdbx_strand_id
1 'polypeptide(L)'
;CLKNISRPIIRGLIVFTKLIGLVQRYGYPAEEHYVTTEDGYNLVIHRISGSPLSNSQQRRKVVFLQHGIVCTSDCWVSIGAGKDLGE
;
A
#
# COMPACT_ATOMS: atom_id res chain seq x y z
N CYS A 1 -4.95 -17.80 12.11
CA CYS A 1 -5.97 -17.62 13.17
C CYS A 1 -5.57 -16.46 14.08
N LEU A 2 -5.86 -15.21 13.69
CA LEU A 2 -5.97 -14.09 14.63
C LEU A 2 -7.07 -13.18 14.13
N LYS A 3 -7.96 -12.87 15.06
CA LYS A 3 -9.34 -12.44 14.88
C LYS A 3 -9.42 -11.07 14.23
N ASN A 4 -10.39 -10.95 13.34
CA ASN A 4 -11.34 -9.84 13.24
C ASN A 4 -11.30 -8.93 14.49
N ILE A 5 -10.71 -7.73 14.37
CA ILE A 5 -10.91 -6.68 15.36
C ILE A 5 -11.49 -5.47 14.63
N SER A 6 -12.82 -5.36 14.71
CA SER A 6 -13.51 -4.07 14.63
C SER A 6 -12.85 -3.13 15.63
N ARG A 7 -12.13 -2.11 15.15
CA ARG A 7 -11.55 -1.08 16.02
C ARG A 7 -12.18 0.28 15.73
N PRO A 8 -12.65 0.99 16.77
CA PRO A 8 -13.35 2.24 16.65
C PRO A 8 -12.40 3.35 16.18
N ILE A 9 -12.97 4.29 15.46
CA ILE A 9 -12.32 5.51 14.97
C ILE A 9 -11.99 6.38 16.19
N ILE A 10 -10.77 6.27 16.72
CA ILE A 10 -10.24 7.24 17.69
C ILE A 10 -9.22 8.11 16.98
N ARG A 11 -9.62 9.37 16.76
CA ARG A 11 -8.76 10.48 16.34
C ARG A 11 -7.73 10.72 17.45
N GLY A 12 -6.49 10.29 17.23
CA GLY A 12 -5.38 10.60 18.14
C GLY A 12 -4.46 9.42 18.36
N LEU A 13 -3.38 9.39 17.56
CA LEU A 13 -2.11 8.74 17.89
C LEU A 13 -2.13 7.21 18.10
N ILE A 14 -2.17 6.48 16.98
CA ILE A 14 -1.45 5.20 16.82
C ILE A 14 -0.68 5.31 15.50
N VAL A 15 0.59 5.74 15.55
CA VAL A 15 1.46 5.72 14.36
C VAL A 15 2.15 4.35 14.31
N PHE A 16 1.42 3.37 13.77
CA PHE A 16 1.97 2.15 13.16
C PHE A 16 1.45 2.08 11.71
N THR A 17 1.71 3.13 10.93
CA THR A 17 1.15 3.25 9.57
C THR A 17 1.84 2.28 8.62
N LYS A 18 1.24 1.11 8.43
CA LYS A 18 1.45 0.26 7.24
C LYS A 18 1.22 1.09 5.97
N LEU A 19 1.85 0.70 4.85
CA LEU A 19 1.73 1.34 3.54
C LEU A 19 0.28 1.65 3.16
N ILE A 20 -0.64 0.70 3.39
CA ILE A 20 -2.07 0.85 3.11
C ILE A 20 -2.66 2.10 3.77
N GLY A 21 -2.39 2.32 5.06
CA GLY A 21 -2.89 3.48 5.78
C GLY A 21 -2.28 4.79 5.27
N LEU A 22 -1.02 4.76 4.83
CA LEU A 22 -0.33 5.93 4.29
C LEU A 22 -0.99 6.39 2.98
N VAL A 23 -1.17 5.47 2.02
CA VAL A 23 -1.72 5.81 0.69
C VAL A 23 -3.22 6.08 0.71
N GLN A 24 -3.98 5.36 1.55
CA GLN A 24 -5.42 5.58 1.72
C GLN A 24 -5.74 6.95 2.33
N ARG A 25 -4.86 7.48 3.20
CA ARG A 25 -5.00 8.84 3.74
C ARG A 25 -5.02 9.92 2.64
N TYR A 26 -4.33 9.66 1.52
CA TYR A 26 -4.31 10.53 0.35
C TYR A 26 -5.36 10.16 -0.71
N GLY A 27 -6.26 9.22 -0.41
CA GLY A 27 -7.36 8.84 -1.30
C GLY A 27 -6.99 7.82 -2.39
N TYR A 28 -5.82 7.19 -2.32
CA TYR A 28 -5.46 6.12 -3.25
C TYR A 28 -6.01 4.77 -2.75
N PRO A 29 -6.78 4.04 -3.58
CA PRO A 29 -7.20 2.68 -3.24
C PRO A 29 -6.00 1.74 -3.27
N ALA A 30 -5.83 0.94 -2.21
CA ALA A 30 -4.70 0.03 -2.07
C ALA A 30 -5.11 -1.31 -1.45
N GLU A 31 -4.38 -2.36 -1.84
CA GLU A 31 -4.61 -3.77 -1.55
C GLU A 31 -3.30 -4.42 -1.04
N GLU A 32 -3.40 -5.40 -0.14
CA GLU A 32 -2.32 -6.30 0.25
C GLU A 32 -2.58 -7.69 -0.33
N HIS A 33 -1.56 -8.29 -0.95
CA HIS A 33 -1.57 -9.66 -1.42
C HIS A 33 -0.50 -10.47 -0.69
N TYR A 34 -0.87 -11.68 -0.27
CA TYR A 34 0.04 -12.61 0.38
C TYR A 34 0.45 -13.67 -0.64
N VAL A 35 1.75 -13.76 -0.94
CA VAL A 35 2.31 -14.66 -1.95
C VAL A 35 3.31 -15.57 -1.29
N THR A 36 3.07 -16.88 -1.38
CA THR A 36 4.02 -17.88 -0.91
C THR A 36 4.96 -18.28 -2.05
N THR A 37 6.27 -18.13 -1.84
CA THR A 37 7.30 -18.58 -2.79
C THR A 37 7.47 -20.09 -2.75
N GLU A 38 8.11 -20.66 -3.77
CA GLU A 38 8.33 -22.11 -3.87
C GLU A 38 9.16 -22.67 -2.70
N ASP A 39 10.08 -21.87 -2.17
CA ASP A 39 10.91 -22.16 -0.99
C ASP A 39 10.24 -21.81 0.36
N GLY A 40 8.98 -21.39 0.33
CA GLY A 40 8.12 -21.29 1.53
C GLY A 40 8.10 -19.93 2.23
N TYR A 41 8.69 -18.89 1.65
CA TYR A 41 8.57 -17.53 2.20
C TYR A 41 7.20 -16.93 1.88
N ASN A 42 6.56 -16.31 2.87
CA ASN A 42 5.30 -15.60 2.68
C ASN A 42 5.55 -14.10 2.53
N LEU A 43 5.50 -13.63 1.29
CA LEU A 43 5.72 -12.24 0.91
C LEU A 43 4.41 -11.46 0.96
N VAL A 44 4.50 -10.20 1.40
CA VAL A 44 3.39 -9.24 1.31
C VAL A 44 3.67 -8.28 0.16
N ILE A 45 2.80 -8.29 -0.85
CA ILE A 45 2.85 -7.38 -1.99
C ILE A 45 1.78 -6.31 -1.80
N HIS A 46 2.18 -5.05 -1.88
CA HIS A 46 1.26 -3.92 -1.81
C HIS A 46 0.94 -3.43 -3.22
N ARG A 47 -0.35 -3.22 -3.50
CA ARG A 47 -0.82 -2.75 -4.81
C ARG A 47 -1.68 -1.51 -4.64
N ILE A 48 -1.32 -0.43 -5.33
CA ILE A 48 -2.18 0.76 -5.50
C ILE A 48 -2.95 0.57 -6.80
N SER A 49 -4.28 0.45 -6.72
CA SER A 49 -5.10 0.00 -7.86
C SER A 49 -5.61 1.14 -8.74
N GLY A 50 -5.50 2.39 -8.28
CA GLY A 50 -5.95 3.58 -9.01
C GLY A 50 -5.45 4.87 -8.38
N SER A 51 -5.83 6.00 -8.98
CA SER A 51 -5.54 7.35 -8.49
C SER A 51 -6.85 8.12 -8.28
N PRO A 52 -6.97 8.92 -7.21
CA PRO A 52 -8.13 9.81 -7.02
C PRO A 52 -8.28 10.84 -8.14
N LEU A 53 -7.22 11.12 -8.90
CA LEU A 53 -7.22 12.06 -10.03
C LEU A 53 -7.72 11.43 -11.34
N SER A 54 -7.82 10.09 -11.42
CA SER A 54 -8.18 9.39 -12.64
C SER A 54 -9.34 8.42 -12.44
N ASN A 55 -10.53 8.85 -12.86
CA ASN A 55 -11.76 8.07 -12.82
C ASN A 55 -11.93 7.08 -13.99
N SER A 56 -10.92 6.92 -14.86
CA SER A 56 -11.07 6.03 -16.00
C SER A 56 -11.04 4.57 -15.54
N GLN A 57 -12.14 3.84 -15.77
CA GLN A 57 -12.22 2.38 -15.57
C GLN A 57 -11.48 1.59 -16.67
N GLN A 58 -10.56 2.24 -17.40
CA GLN A 58 -9.80 1.60 -18.45
C GLN A 58 -8.75 0.65 -17.87
N ARG A 59 -8.42 -0.40 -18.63
CA ARG A 59 -7.40 -1.40 -18.28
C ARG A 59 -6.05 -0.71 -18.13
N ARG A 60 -5.62 -0.49 -16.89
CA ARG A 60 -4.36 0.22 -16.56
C ARG A 60 -3.17 -0.69 -16.83
N LYS A 61 -2.07 -0.11 -17.32
CA LYS A 61 -0.78 -0.80 -17.39
C LYS A 61 -0.30 -1.07 -15.97
N VAL A 62 0.19 -2.29 -15.73
CA VAL A 62 0.72 -2.69 -14.43
C VAL A 62 2.22 -2.40 -14.41
N VAL A 63 2.68 -1.78 -13.33
CA VAL A 63 4.10 -1.55 -13.04
C VAL A 63 4.43 -2.26 -11.73
N PHE A 64 5.55 -2.97 -11.71
CA PHE A 64 6.08 -3.62 -10.51
C PHE A 64 7.32 -2.86 -10.04
N LEU A 65 7.37 -2.53 -8.75
CA LEU A 65 8.45 -1.75 -8.15
C LEU A 65 9.10 -2.55 -7.04
N GLN A 66 10.36 -2.91 -7.23
CA GLN A 66 11.15 -3.63 -6.25
C GLN A 66 12.01 -2.65 -5.47
N HIS A 67 11.91 -2.67 -4.14
CA HIS A 67 12.74 -1.84 -3.28
C HIS A 67 14.19 -2.35 -3.23
N GLY A 68 15.11 -1.47 -2.82
CA GLY A 68 16.52 -1.81 -2.65
C GLY A 68 16.84 -2.58 -1.37
N ILE A 69 18.14 -2.81 -1.14
CA ILE A 69 18.66 -3.48 0.06
C ILE A 69 18.36 -2.63 1.30
N VAL A 70 17.92 -3.26 2.40
CA VAL A 70 17.50 -2.61 3.66
C VAL A 70 16.39 -1.55 3.45
N CYS A 71 15.44 -1.84 2.55
CA CYS A 71 14.26 -1.01 2.30
C CYS A 71 13.00 -1.90 2.33
N THR A 72 11.85 -1.25 2.24
CA THR A 72 10.52 -1.88 2.18
C THR A 72 9.69 -1.18 1.10
N SER A 73 8.49 -1.67 0.79
CA SER A 73 7.67 -1.13 -0.30
C SER A 73 7.20 0.32 -0.07
N ASP A 74 7.20 0.82 1.16
CA ASP A 74 6.86 2.20 1.52
C ASP A 74 7.89 3.23 1.06
N CYS A 75 9.10 2.80 0.67
CA CYS A 75 10.14 3.67 0.11
C CYS A 75 9.65 4.48 -1.11
N TRP A 76 8.60 4.01 -1.80
CA TRP A 76 8.01 4.66 -2.97
C TRP A 76 6.88 5.66 -2.67
N VAL A 77 6.44 5.77 -1.43
CA VAL A 77 5.24 6.53 -1.02
C VAL A 77 5.42 7.31 0.29
N SER A 78 6.65 7.36 0.83
CA SER A 78 6.95 7.91 2.16
C SER A 78 7.01 9.44 2.23
N ILE A 79 7.32 10.12 1.14
CA ILE A 79 7.43 11.59 1.04
C ILE A 79 6.05 12.24 0.86
N GLY A 80 5.12 11.56 0.19
CA GLY A 80 3.71 11.95 0.02
C GLY A 80 3.28 12.24 -1.41
N ALA A 81 1.97 12.42 -1.60
CA ALA A 81 1.36 12.69 -2.91
C ALA A 81 1.92 13.97 -3.57
N GLY A 82 2.22 13.90 -4.87
CA GLY A 82 2.84 14.97 -5.67
C GLY A 82 4.36 15.10 -5.55
N LYS A 83 5.01 14.30 -4.68
CA LYS A 83 6.48 14.26 -4.51
C LYS A 83 7.07 12.87 -4.72
N ASP A 84 6.26 11.85 -4.51
CA ASP A 84 6.55 10.45 -4.78
C ASP A 84 5.90 9.96 -6.08
N LEU A 85 5.91 8.65 -6.34
CA LEU A 85 5.26 8.02 -7.48
C LEU A 85 3.72 8.11 -7.46
N GLY A 86 3.13 8.62 -6.38
CA GLY A 86 1.73 9.01 -6.34
C GLY A 86 1.60 10.48 -6.71
N GLU A 87 1.15 10.77 -7.94
CA GLU A 87 0.90 12.13 -8.42
C GLU A 87 -0.18 12.88 -7.65
#